data_AF-A0A9X6NIQ7-F1
#
_entry.id   AF-A0A9X6NIQ7-F1
#
_cell.length_a   1.000
_cell.length_b   1.000
_cell.length_c   1.000
_cell.angle_alpha   90.00
_cell.angle_beta   90.00
_cell.angle_gamma   90.00
#
_symmetry.space_group_name_H-M   'P 1'
#
loop_
_entity.id
_entity.type
_entity.pdbx_description
1 polymer ?
#
loop_
_entity_poly.entity_id
_entity_poly.type
_entity_poly.pdbx_seq_one_letter_code
_entity_poly.pdbx_strand_id
1 'polypeptide(L)' 'MDGNNRHVWVTGVYAVSLALDYEANDLYWADHNTGNIECISLNGGGKRVVSAQGSQGHNSFGMSLSGGRVYWTSSSL' A
#
# COMPACT_ATOMS: atom_id res chain seq x y z
N MET A 1 19.57 -0.42 -9.22
CA MET A 1 19.16 -1.27 -8.08
C MET A 1 20.15 -2.41 -8.00
N ASP A 2 21.16 -2.28 -7.13
CA ASP A 2 22.23 -3.29 -6.90
C ASP A 2 21.89 -4.22 -5.71
N GLY A 3 20.78 -3.96 -5.02
CA GLY A 3 20.32 -4.73 -3.87
C GLY A 3 20.96 -4.33 -2.54
N ASN A 4 21.88 -3.36 -2.52
CA ASN A 4 22.51 -2.87 -1.30
C ASN A 4 21.64 -1.84 -0.56
N ASN A 5 21.97 -1.53 0.70
CA ASN A 5 21.28 -0.54 1.55
C ASN A 5 19.77 -0.81 1.73
N ARG A 6 19.40 -2.08 1.94
CA ARG A 6 18.03 -2.45 2.25
C ARG A 6 17.55 -1.78 3.54
N HIS A 7 16.41 -1.10 3.46
CA HIS A 7 15.75 -0.47 4.60
C HIS A 7 14.38 -1.12 4.84
N VAL A 8 13.95 -1.18 6.10
CA VAL A 8 12.62 -1.69 6.50
C VAL A 8 11.76 -0.50 6.91
N TRP A 9 10.66 -0.28 6.18
CA TRP A 9 9.72 0.81 6.49
C TRP A 9 8.54 0.37 7.34
N VAL A 10 8.07 -0.87 7.19
CA VAL A 10 6.92 -1.40 7.93
C VAL A 10 7.08 -2.90 8.17
N THR A 11 6.60 -3.38 9.33
CA THR A 11 6.58 -4.80 9.71
C THR A 11 5.16 -5.21 10.13
N GLY A 12 4.87 -6.51 10.17
CA GLY A 12 3.59 -7.02 10.64
C GLY A 12 2.40 -6.77 9.69
N VAL A 13 2.67 -6.50 8.42
CA VAL A 13 1.65 -6.30 7.38
C VAL A 13 1.56 -7.52 6.47
N TYR A 14 0.38 -7.77 5.92
CA TYR A 14 0.19 -8.73 4.85
C TYR A 14 -0.10 -7.97 3.54
N ALA A 15 0.95 -7.34 3.01
CA ALA A 15 0.85 -6.59 1.76
C ALA A 15 0.69 -7.53 0.56
N VAL A 16 -0.46 -7.47 -0.12
CA VAL A 16 -0.75 -8.25 -1.33
C VAL A 16 -0.49 -7.47 -2.62
N SER A 17 -0.47 -6.13 -2.54
CA SER A 17 -0.16 -5.22 -3.64
C SER A 17 0.59 -4.01 -3.14
N LEU A 18 1.46 -3.44 -3.97
CA LEU A 18 2.25 -2.24 -3.65
C LEU A 18 2.20 -1.23 -4.79
N ALA A 19 2.25 0.06 -4.45
CA ALA A 19 2.46 1.15 -5.39
C ALA A 19 3.30 2.26 -4.73
N LEU A 20 4.16 2.91 -5.50
CA LEU A 20 5.06 3.94 -5.01
C LEU A 20 4.74 5.28 -5.66
N ASP A 21 4.45 6.29 -4.85
CA ASP A 21 4.38 7.68 -5.30
C ASP A 21 5.78 8.29 -5.17
N TYR A 22 6.43 8.51 -6.31
CA TYR A 22 7.79 9.07 -6.35
C TYR A 22 7.82 10.57 -6.03
N GLU A 23 6.74 11.30 -6.29
CA GLU A 23 6.69 12.75 -6.02
C GLU A 23 6.43 13.01 -4.53
N ALA A 24 5.48 12.28 -3.94
CA ALA A 24 5.18 12.38 -2.51
C ALA A 24 6.15 11.57 -1.62
N ASN A 25 6.92 10.66 -2.21
CA ASN A 25 7.77 9.68 -1.51
C ASN A 25 6.98 8.81 -0.52
N ASP A 26 5.80 8.35 -0.95
CA ASP A 26 4.87 7.55 -0.17
C ASP A 26 4.72 6.15 -0.76
N LEU A 27 4.81 5.12 0.09
CA LEU A 27 4.56 3.72 -0.26
C LEU A 27 3.15 3.33 0.16
N TYR A 28 2.36 2.84 -0.80
CA TYR A 28 1.01 2.36 -0.60
C TYR A 28 0.98 0.83 -0.65
N TRP A 29 0.13 0.20 0.15
CA TRP A 29 -0.17 -1.23 0.06
C TRP A 29 -1.65 -1.53 0.32
N ALA A 30 -2.13 -2.65 -0.23
CA ALA A 30 -3.34 -3.30 0.24
C ALA A 30 -2.95 -4.37 1.28
N ASP A 31 -3.51 -4.30 2.48
CA ASP A 31 -3.23 -5.25 3.56
C ASP A 31 -4.35 -6.30 3.66
N HIS A 32 -4.01 -7.58 3.51
CA HIS A 32 -4.99 -8.66 3.55
C HIS A 32 -5.56 -8.91 4.95
N ASN A 33 -4.82 -8.61 6.02
CA ASN A 33 -5.30 -8.84 7.39
C ASN A 33 -6.35 -7.80 7.78
N THR A 34 -6.17 -6.54 7.38
CA THR A 34 -7.11 -5.46 7.68
C THR A 34 -8.15 -5.24 6.58
N GLY A 35 -7.84 -5.69 5.36
CA GLY A 35 -8.57 -5.39 4.13
C GLY A 35 -8.46 -3.92 3.69
N ASN A 36 -7.56 -3.15 4.31
CA ASN A 36 -7.46 -1.72 4.02
C ASN A 36 -6.40 -1.42 2.98
N ILE A 37 -6.55 -0.25 2.36
CA ILE A 37 -5.45 0.40 1.65
C ILE A 37 -4.79 1.34 2.62
N GLU A 38 -3.50 1.14 2.80
CA GLU A 38 -2.68 1.84 3.77
C GLU A 38 -1.47 2.44 3.06
N CYS A 39 -0.86 3.46 3.66
CA CYS A 39 0.40 3.99 3.16
C CYS A 39 1.30 4.48 4.28
N ILE A 40 2.57 4.67 3.95
CA ILE A 40 3.60 5.20 4.84
C ILE A 40 4.51 6.13 4.06
N SER A 41 4.94 7.23 4.68
CA SER A 41 5.95 8.08 4.09
C SER A 41 7.34 7.50 4.26
N LEU A 42 8.09 7.48 3.17
CA LEU A 42 9.48 7.02 3.18
C LEU A 42 10.43 8.08 3.77
N ASN A 43 9.96 9.32 4.01
CA ASN A 43 10.72 10.42 4.60
C ASN A 43 10.79 10.41 6.14
N GLY A 44 10.09 9.51 6.81
CA GLY A 44 10.05 9.52 8.29
C GLY A 44 8.97 8.68 8.95
N GLY A 45 8.28 7.81 8.20
CA GLY A 45 7.22 6.94 8.71
C GLY A 45 5.83 7.55 8.53
N GLY A 46 4.98 7.43 9.55
CA GLY A 46 3.61 7.94 9.47
C GLY A 46 2.66 7.02 8.68
N LYS A 47 2.56 5.77 9.13
CA LYS A 47 1.58 4.81 8.61
C LYS A 47 0.16 5.38 8.78
N ARG A 48 -0.63 5.43 7.71
CA ARG A 48 -2.03 5.88 7.72
C ARG A 48 -2.91 5.00 6.84
N VAL A 49 -4.20 4.95 7.17
CA VAL A 49 -5.21 4.28 6.35
C VAL A 49 -5.70 5.25 5.28
N VAL A 50 -5.61 4.87 4.01
CA VAL A 50 -6.10 5.63 2.85
C VAL A 50 -7.54 5.28 2.55
N SER A 51 -7.88 3.99 2.63
CA SER A 51 -9.25 3.50 2.45
C SER A 51 -9.53 2.34 3.41
N ALA A 52 -10.52 2.53 4.28
CA ALA A 52 -10.96 1.52 5.24
C ALA A 52 -12.09 0.67 4.62
N GLN A 53 -11.73 -0.44 4.00
CA GLN A 53 -12.71 -1.34 3.36
C GLN A 53 -13.12 -2.49 4.30
N GLY A 54 -12.29 -2.81 5.30
CA GLY A 54 -12.50 -3.96 6.17
C GLY A 54 -12.58 -5.25 5.36
N SER A 55 -13.48 -6.16 5.72
CA SER A 55 -13.61 -7.47 5.08
C SER A 55 -13.87 -7.43 3.57
N GLN A 56 -14.40 -6.33 3.04
CA GLN A 56 -14.65 -6.15 1.60
C GLN A 56 -13.36 -6.00 0.79
N GLY A 57 -12.26 -5.58 1.42
CA GLY A 57 -10.98 -5.35 0.76
C GLY A 57 -10.03 -6.56 0.77
N HIS A 58 -10.41 -7.68 1.40
CA HIS A 58 -9.57 -8.89 1.45
C HIS A 58 -9.22 -9.44 0.06
N ASN A 59 -10.06 -9.19 -0.95
CA ASN A 59 -9.87 -9.68 -2.31
C ASN A 59 -9.17 -8.66 -3.23
N SER A 60 -8.29 -7.83 -2.70
CA SER A 60 -7.51 -6.85 -3.49
C SER A 60 -6.30 -7.52 -4.14
N PHE A 61 -5.97 -7.16 -5.40
CA PHE A 61 -4.88 -7.80 -6.16
C PHE A 61 -3.82 -6.85 -6.70
N GLY A 62 -4.19 -5.97 -7.63
CA GLY A 62 -3.26 -5.03 -8.26
C GLY A 62 -3.53 -3.61 -7.82
N MET A 63 -2.50 -2.77 -7.77
CA MET A 63 -2.61 -1.37 -7.38
C MET A 63 -1.73 -0.47 -8.26
N SER A 64 -2.22 0.73 -8.56
CA SER A 64 -1.52 1.73 -9.34
C SER A 64 -1.88 3.14 -8.88
N LEU A 65 -1.06 4.11 -9.26
CA LEU A 65 -1.20 5.52 -8.93
C LEU A 65 -1.32 6.32 -10.22
N SER A 66 -2.26 7.28 -10.25
CA SER A 66 -2.37 8.24 -11.35
C SER A 66 -3.11 9.48 -10.88
N GLY A 67 -2.60 10.67 -11.23
CA GLY A 67 -3.24 11.95 -10.93
C GLY A 67 -3.55 12.17 -9.44
N GLY A 68 -2.64 11.76 -8.54
CA GLY A 68 -2.81 11.87 -7.09
C GLY A 68 -3.87 10.93 -6.50
N ARG A 69 -4.25 9.87 -7.22
CA ARG A 69 -5.24 8.88 -6.79
C ARG A 69 -4.65 7.48 -6.78
N VAL A 70 -5.12 6.68 -5.84
CA VAL A 70 -4.83 5.24 -5.76
C VAL A 70 -5.96 4.47 -6.44
N TYR A 71 -5.59 3.55 -7.32
CA TYR A 71 -6.49 2.63 -8.00
C TYR A 71 -6.13 1.21 -7.64
N TRP A 72 -7.12 0.37 -7.36
CA TRP A 72 -6.90 -1.04 -7.05
C TRP A 72 -7.94 -1.91 -7.75
N THR A 73 -7.54 -3.15 -8.07
CA THR A 73 -8.47 -4.19 -8.53
C THR A 73 -8.91 -5.03 -7.34
N SER A 74 -10.20 -5.37 -7.33
CA SER A 74 -10.80 -6.29 -6.36
C SER A 74 -11.73 -7.24 -7.09
N SER A 75 -11.83 -8.49 -6.61
CA SER A 75 -12.91 -9.39 -7.05
C SER A 75 -14.08 -9.29 -6.07
N SER A 76 -15.24 -8.88 -6.59
CA SER A 76 -16.52 -9.07 -5.92
C SER A 76 -16.97 -10.51 -6.18
N LEU A 77 -17.01 -11.35 -5.14
CA LEU A 77 -17.81 -12.57 -5.12
C LEU A 77 -19.02 -12.33 -4.23
#